data_AF-A0A9X4SKA5-F1
#
_entry.id   AF-A0A9X4SKA5-F1
#
_cell.length_a   1.000
_cell.length_b   1.000
_cell.length_c   1.000
_cell.angle_alpha   90.00
_cell.angle_beta   90.00
_cell.angle_gamma   90.00
#
_symmetry.space_group_name_H-M   'P 1'
#
loop_
_entity.id
_entity.type
_entity.pdbx_description
1 polymer ?
#
loop_
_entity_poly.entity_id
_entity_poly.type
_entity_poly.pdbx_seq_one_letter_code
_entity_poly.pdbx_strand_id
1 'polypeptide(L)' 'YGSPEGGKWTSCSLRKITKVLSDKGISIEKSTVQRIVRELGYSRQKNRKMEQVGDPDPDRDVQFEFIHSETDNSLK' A
#
# COMPACT_ATOMS: atom_id res chain seq x y z
N TYR A 1 9.55 5.19 9.51
CA TYR A 1 9.59 4.29 8.34
C TYR A 1 9.99 5.15 7.15
N GLY A 2 11.13 4.86 6.50
CA GLY A 2 11.68 5.66 5.41
C GLY A 2 12.12 7.05 5.88
N SER A 3 13.42 7.30 5.96
CA SER A 3 13.90 8.66 6.25
C SER A 3 13.40 9.60 5.16
N PRO A 4 12.91 10.81 5.50
CA PRO A 4 12.59 11.85 4.52
C PRO A 4 13.82 12.26 3.69
N GLU A 5 15.01 11.87 4.14
CA GLU A 5 16.28 12.04 3.46
C GLU A 5 16.79 10.68 2.92
N GLY A 6 16.60 10.42 1.62
CA GLY A 6 17.53 9.57 0.86
C GLY A 6 17.25 8.07 0.69
N GLY A 7 16.05 7.56 0.93
CA GLY A 7 15.72 6.15 0.64
C GLY A 7 15.16 5.92 -0.77
N LYS A 8 15.80 5.10 -1.62
CA LYS A 8 15.18 4.66 -2.88
C LYS A 8 13.99 3.75 -2.55
N TRP A 9 12.85 3.92 -3.22
CA TRP A 9 11.67 3.09 -3.01
C TRP A 9 11.20 2.47 -4.32
N THR A 10 10.69 1.24 -4.24
CA THR A 10 10.15 0.52 -5.39
C THR A 10 8.62 0.40 -5.29
N SER A 11 7.93 0.70 -6.39
CA SER A 11 6.48 0.46 -6.55
C SER A 11 6.16 -1.00 -6.94
N CYS A 12 7.16 -1.77 -7.35
CA CYS A 12 7.00 -3.16 -7.75
C CYS A 12 6.98 -4.13 -6.56
N SER A 13 6.10 -5.12 -6.61
CA SER A 13 6.09 -6.20 -5.62
C SER A 13 7.22 -7.19 -5.88
N LEU A 14 7.72 -7.86 -4.83
CA LEU A 14 8.74 -8.91 -4.98
C LEU A 14 8.29 -10.03 -5.94
N ARG A 15 6.99 -10.37 -5.93
CA ARG A 15 6.41 -11.35 -6.87
C ARG A 15 6.55 -10.89 -8.32
N LYS A 16 6.32 -9.61 -8.59
CA LYS A 16 6.47 -9.03 -9.93
C LYS A 16 7.94 -9.07 -10.38
N ILE A 17 8.87 -8.74 -9.49
CA ILE A 17 10.31 -8.80 -9.78
C ILE A 17 10.74 -10.24 -10.06
N THR A 18 10.36 -11.20 -9.20
CA THR A 18 10.65 -12.62 -9.40
C THR A 18 10.08 -13.12 -10.73
N LYS A 19 8.83 -12.78 -11.06
CA LYS A 19 8.20 -13.18 -12.33
C LYS A 19 8.98 -12.65 -13.54
N VAL A 20 9.32 -11.36 -13.56
CA VAL A 20 10.10 -10.77 -14.66
C VAL A 20 11.48 -11.41 -14.79
N LEU A 21 12.10 -11.81 -13.68
CA LEU A 21 13.37 -12.52 -13.71
C LEU A 21 13.21 -13.95 -14.23
N SER A 22 12.15 -14.64 -13.83
CA SER A 22 11.81 -15.96 -14.36
C SER A 22 11.51 -15.92 -15.86
N ASP A 23 10.79 -14.91 -16.34
CA ASP A 23 10.52 -14.68 -17.77
C ASP A 23 11.82 -14.45 -18.57
N LYS A 24 12.89 -13.98 -17.91
CA LYS A 24 14.24 -13.85 -18.47
C LYS A 24 15.11 -15.11 -18.32
N GLY A 25 14.55 -16.21 -17.83
CA GLY A 25 15.27 -17.47 -17.58
C GLY A 25 16.03 -17.52 -16.26
N ILE A 26 15.88 -16.52 -15.38
CA ILE A 26 16.53 -16.44 -14.08
C ILE A 26 15.54 -16.88 -13.00
N SER A 27 15.66 -18.14 -12.57
CA SER A 27 14.89 -18.66 -11.44
C SER A 27 15.54 -18.27 -10.13
N ILE A 28 14.90 -17.36 -9.39
CA ILE A 28 15.35 -16.97 -8.05
C ILE A 28 14.19 -16.92 -7.05
N GLU A 29 14.49 -17.27 -5.81
CA GLU A 29 13.50 -17.23 -4.76
C GLU A 29 13.15 -15.78 -4.36
N LYS A 30 11.92 -15.59 -3.88
CA LYS A 30 11.44 -14.29 -3.39
C LYS A 30 12.30 -13.76 -2.22
N SER A 31 12.83 -14.65 -1.38
CA SER A 31 13.73 -14.32 -0.26
C SER A 31 15.03 -13.67 -0.74
N THR A 32 15.62 -14.22 -1.82
CA THR A 32 16.82 -13.69 -2.47
C THR A 32 16.56 -12.32 -3.07
N VAL A 33 15.45 -12.17 -3.78
CA VAL A 33 15.04 -10.87 -4.35
C VAL A 33 14.90 -9.81 -3.26
N GLN A 34 14.29 -10.17 -2.13
CA GLN A 34 14.13 -9.26 -1.00
C GLN A 34 15.47 -8.80 -0.43
N ARG A 35 16.45 -9.70 -0.32
CA ARG A 35 17.79 -9.38 0.15
C ARG A 35 18.51 -8.44 -0.82
N ILE A 36 18.51 -8.74 -2.11
CA ILE A 36 19.14 -7.92 -3.15
C ILE A 36 18.53 -6.50 -3.18
N VAL A 37 17.21 -6.40 -3.15
CA VAL A 37 16.51 -5.11 -3.17
C VAL A 37 16.90 -4.26 -1.95
N ARG A 38 17.04 -4.87 -0.77
CA ARG A 38 17.52 -4.18 0.44
C ARG A 38 18.99 -3.77 0.35
N GLU A 39 19.86 -4.64 -0.15
CA GLU A 39 21.29 -4.36 -0.36
C GLU A 39 21.49 -3.20 -1.34
N LEU A 40 20.65 -3.08 -2.38
CA LEU A 40 20.64 -1.97 -3.32
C LEU A 40 20.07 -0.66 -2.74
N GLY A 41 19.71 -0.64 -1.45
CA GLY A 41 19.15 0.52 -0.76
C GLY A 41 17.68 0.80 -1.12
N TYR A 42 16.99 -0.17 -1.74
CA TYR A 42 15.56 -0.04 -2.01
C TYR A 42 14.73 -0.53 -0.83
N SER A 43 13.79 0.30 -0.42
CA SER A 43 12.73 -0.08 0.50
C SER A 43 11.39 -0.25 -0.23
N ARG A 44 10.45 -0.94 0.41
CA ARG A 44 9.07 -1.01 -0.04
C ARG A 44 8.27 -0.03 0.78
N GLN A 45 7.58 0.88 0.10
CA GLN A 45 6.63 1.77 0.76
C GLN A 45 5.52 0.90 1.36
N LYS A 46 5.39 0.90 2.69
CA LYS A 46 4.19 0.37 3.35
C LYS A 46 3.07 1.38 3.16
N ASN A 47 1.84 0.90 2.96
CA ASN A 47 0.67 1.77 2.95
C ASN A 47 0.60 2.52 4.28
N ARG A 48 0.66 3.84 4.25
CA ARG A 48 0.54 4.73 5.42
C ARG A 48 -0.91 4.88 5.86
N LYS A 49 -1.68 3.78 5.83
CA LYS A 49 -3.15 3.82 6.05
C LYS A 49 -3.53 4.12 7.51
N MET A 50 -2.56 4.03 8.44
CA MET A 50 -2.79 4.25 9.87
C MET A 50 -2.32 5.62 10.38
N GLU A 51 -1.60 6.40 9.58
CA GLU A 51 -1.15 7.76 9.94
C GLU A 51 -2.05 8.84 9.31
N GLN A 52 -3.10 8.43 8.59
CA GLN A 52 -4.12 9.27 7.96
C GLN A 52 -5.52 9.04 8.56
N VAL A 53 -5.61 8.33 9.68
CA VAL A 53 -6.82 8.43 10.51
C VAL A 53 -6.63 9.74 11.27
N GLY A 54 -7.06 10.83 10.64
CA GLY A 54 -7.26 12.09 11.36
C GLY A 54 -8.32 11.89 12.45
N ASP A 55 -8.47 12.86 13.35
CA ASP A 55 -9.57 12.84 14.31
C ASP A 55 -10.90 12.61 13.57
N PRO A 56 -11.81 11.80 14.13
CA PRO A 56 -13.13 11.61 13.55
C PRO A 56 -13.78 12.98 13.36
N ASP A 57 -13.91 13.39 12.10
CA ASP A 57 -14.49 14.66 11.73
C ASP A 57 -16.01 14.55 11.90
N PRO A 58 -16.64 15.37 12.77
CA PRO A 58 -18.08 15.32 13.00
C PRO A 58 -18.90 15.51 11.71
N ASP A 59 -18.33 16.17 10.68
CA ASP A 59 -18.98 16.33 9.38
C ASP A 59 -19.13 14.99 8.62
N ARG A 60 -18.17 14.06 8.79
CA ARG A 60 -18.23 12.72 8.18
C ARG A 60 -19.35 11.88 8.76
N ASP A 61 -19.53 11.90 10.09
CA ASP A 61 -20.56 11.12 10.74
C ASP A 61 -21.96 11.57 10.30
N VAL A 62 -22.18 12.89 10.23
CA VAL A 62 -23.43 13.47 9.71
C VAL A 62 -23.69 13.07 8.24
N GLN A 63 -22.64 13.01 7.41
CA GLN A 63 -22.77 12.56 6.03
C GLN A 63 -23.18 11.09 5.93
N PHE A 64 -22.63 10.20 6.77
CA PHE A 64 -23.01 8.79 6.79
C PHE A 64 -24.44 8.59 7.30
N GLU A 65 -24.86 9.35 8.31
CA GLU A 65 -26.24 9.35 8.80
C GLU A 65 -27.24 9.80 7.71
N PHE A 66 -26.90 10.86 6.96
CA PHE A 66 -27.73 11.32 5.84
C PHE A 66 -27.87 10.24 4.75
N ILE A 67 -26.75 9.64 4.32
CA ILE A 67 -26.75 8.55 3.33
C ILE A 67 -27.58 7.35 3.81
N HIS A 68 -27.45 7.01 5.10
CA HIS A 68 -28.24 5.93 5.70
C HIS A 68 -29.74 6.24 5.66
N SER A 69 -30.13 7.46 6.04
CA SER A 69 -31.53 7.89 6.02
C SER A 69 -32.14 7.91 4.61
N GLU A 70 -31.36 8.32 3.60
CA GLU A 70 -31.79 8.34 2.20
C GLU A 70 -31.98 6.93 1.64
N THR A 71 -31.08 6.01 2.02
CA THR A 71 -31.17 4.59 1.63
C THR A 71 -32.40 3.93 2.27
N ASP A 72 -32.65 4.18 3.55
CA ASP A 72 -33.84 3.66 4.26
C ASP A 72 -35.16 4.20 3.68
N ASN A 73 -35.20 5.45 3.25
CA ASN A 73 -36.39 6.02 2.61
C ASN A 73 -36.61 5.48 1.19
N SER A 74 -35.53 5.19 0.46
CA SER A 74 -35.61 4.60 -0.89
C SER A 74 -35.97 3.11 -0.89
N LEU A 75 -35.84 2.44 0.26
CA LEU A 75 -36.17 1.03 0.47
C LEU A 75 -37.62 0.81 1.01
N LYS A 76 -38.37 1.89 1.23
CA LYS A 76 -39.82 1.86 1.53
C LYS A 76 -40.64 1.97 0.26
#